data_AF-A0A7T3V627-F1
#
_entry.id   AF-A0A7T3V627-F1
#
_cell.length_a   1.000
_cell.length_b   1.000
_cell.length_c   1.000
_cell.angle_alpha   90.00
_cell.angle_beta   90.00
_cell.angle_gamma   90.00
#
_symmetry.space_group_name_H-M   'P 1'
#
loop_
_entity.id
_entity.type
_entity.pdbx_description
1 polymer ?
#
loop_
_entity_poly.entity_id
_entity_poly.type
_entity_poly.pdbx_seq_one_letter_code
_entity_poly.pdbx_strand_id
1 'polypeptide(L)'
;MILFIFAWLNGNGYEAAALPAAEALFSQLSWVVALSEAFMLPPFLYWFYLQVCGKTVFPKWIAFTNVLVIYGILLLVKTAMPDGSFRIGFTNGLMSASMIIWFGIMLAWSVRHLQTGVPDSKDRRTGGCYDK
;
A
#
# COMPACT_ATOMS: atom_id res chain seq x y z
N MET A 1 -5.25 -17.05 11.81
CA MET A 1 -4.93 -17.51 13.17
C MET A 1 -5.90 -16.95 14.21
N ILE A 2 -6.02 -15.63 14.41
CA ILE A 2 -7.00 -15.04 15.36
C ILE A 2 -8.44 -15.50 15.08
N LEU A 3 -8.92 -15.37 13.84
CA LEU A 3 -10.27 -15.82 13.46
C LEU A 3 -10.47 -17.33 13.61
N PHE A 4 -9.41 -18.11 13.42
CA PHE A 4 -9.45 -19.56 13.58
C PHE A 4 -9.60 -19.95 15.06
N ILE A 5 -8.81 -19.34 15.95
CA ILE A 5 -8.91 -19.54 17.40
C ILE A 5 -10.28 -19.10 17.92
N PHE A 6 -10.77 -17.94 17.45
CA PHE A 6 -12.10 -17.45 17.80
C PHE A 6 -13.22 -18.43 17.36
N ALA A 7 -13.17 -18.89 16.11
CA ALA A 7 -14.16 -19.85 15.59
C ALA A 7 -14.08 -21.20 16.31
N TRP A 8 -12.87 -21.67 16.61
CA TRP A 8 -12.65 -22.92 17.33
C TRP A 8 -13.16 -22.84 18.77
N LEU A 9 -12.88 -21.75 19.49
CA LEU A 9 -13.35 -21.55 20.87
C LEU A 9 -14.88 -21.45 20.94
N ASN A 10 -15.53 -20.76 20.00
CA ASN A 10 -16.98 -20.75 19.90
C ASN A 10 -17.55 -22.14 19.57
N GLY A 11 -16.91 -22.88 18.66
CA GLY A 11 -17.35 -24.22 18.27
C GLY A 11 -17.17 -25.32 19.33
N ASN A 12 -16.42 -25.05 20.41
CA ASN A 12 -16.11 -26.03 21.47
C ASN A 12 -16.67 -25.62 22.85
N GLY A 13 -17.60 -24.66 22.92
CA GLY A 13 -18.26 -24.25 24.16
C GLY A 13 -17.45 -23.29 25.05
N TYR A 14 -16.37 -22.70 24.53
CA TYR A 14 -15.54 -21.71 25.22
C TYR A 14 -15.86 -20.27 24.80
N GLU A 15 -17.14 -19.97 24.51
CA GLU A 15 -17.58 -18.68 23.97
C GLU A 15 -17.15 -17.49 24.85
N ALA A 16 -17.23 -17.64 26.17
CA ALA A 16 -16.83 -16.61 27.13
C ALA A 16 -15.34 -16.26 27.08
N ALA A 17 -14.49 -17.20 26.63
CA ALA A 17 -13.04 -17.00 26.48
C ALA A 17 -12.63 -16.64 25.04
N ALA A 18 -13.53 -16.79 24.07
CA ALA A 18 -13.23 -16.58 22.65
C ALA A 18 -12.80 -15.14 22.34
N LEU A 19 -13.56 -14.16 22.85
CA LEU A 19 -13.26 -12.74 22.63
C LEU A 19 -12.01 -12.28 23.40
N PRO A 20 -11.85 -12.57 24.72
CA PRO A 20 -10.62 -12.23 25.46
C PRO A 20 -9.36 -12.85 24.85
N ALA A 21 -9.42 -14.10 24.37
CA ALA A 21 -8.28 -14.76 23.74
C ALA A 21 -7.89 -14.10 22.42
N ALA A 22 -8.87 -13.67 21.61
CA ALA A 22 -8.62 -12.95 20.37
C ALA A 22 -7.97 -11.57 20.63
N GLU A 23 -8.44 -10.84 21.65
CA GLU A 23 -7.89 -9.54 22.05
C GLU A 23 -6.47 -9.66 22.60
N ALA A 24 -6.21 -10.65 23.46
CA ALA A 24 -4.88 -10.90 24.00
C ALA A 24 -3.87 -11.22 22.89
N LEU A 25 -4.25 -12.09 21.96
CA LEU A 25 -3.40 -12.45 20.82
C LEU A 25 -3.17 -11.24 19.90
N PHE A 26 -4.20 -10.43 19.67
CA PHE A 26 -4.09 -9.20 18.88
C PHE A 26 -3.15 -8.18 19.52
N SER A 27 -3.24 -7.98 20.84
CA SER A 27 -2.35 -7.09 21.59
C SER A 27 -0.90 -7.51 21.41
N GLN A 28 -0.60 -8.81 21.51
CA GLN A 28 0.76 -9.35 21.37
C GLN A 28 1.30 -9.29 19.94
N LEU A 29 0.44 -9.29 18.93
CA LEU A 29 0.85 -9.29 17.52
C LEU A 29 0.77 -7.91 16.85
N SER A 30 0.13 -6.93 17.49
CA SER A 30 -0.13 -5.60 16.91
C SER A 30 1.15 -4.85 16.50
N TRP A 31 2.26 -5.04 17.21
CA TRP A 31 3.55 -4.42 16.88
C TRP A 31 4.12 -4.88 15.53
N VAL A 32 3.77 -6.09 15.07
CA VAL A 32 4.19 -6.63 13.76
C VAL A 32 3.67 -5.76 12.63
N VAL A 33 2.48 -5.16 12.79
CA VAL A 33 1.90 -4.24 11.81
C VAL A 33 2.81 -3.03 11.62
N ALA A 34 3.19 -2.36 12.72
CA ALA A 34 4.08 -1.20 12.68
C ALA A 34 5.48 -1.57 12.14
N LEU A 35 6.00 -2.74 12.52
CA LEU A 35 7.28 -3.22 12.02
C LEU A 35 7.24 -3.46 10.51
N SER A 36 6.19 -4.12 10.01
CA SER A 36 6.04 -4.41 8.58
C SER A 36 5.93 -3.13 7.74
N GLU A 37 5.22 -2.12 8.26
CA GLU A 37 5.09 -0.81 7.65
C GLU A 37 6.45 -0.10 7.56
N ALA A 38 7.25 -0.15 8.64
CA ALA A 38 8.59 0.41 8.67
C ALA A 38 9.54 -0.24 7.66
N PHE A 39 9.45 -1.57 7.48
CA PHE A 39 10.27 -2.28 6.49
C PHE A 39 9.85 -2.04 5.04
N MET A 40 8.57 -1.79 4.80
CA MET A 40 8.09 -1.60 3.43
C MET A 40 8.22 -0.14 2.94
N LEU A 41 8.33 0.84 3.84
CA LEU A 41 8.48 2.27 3.49
C LEU A 41 9.73 2.61 2.63
N PRO A 42 10.95 2.10 2.91
CA PRO A 42 12.15 2.47 2.17
C PRO A 42 12.09 2.18 0.66
N PRO A 43 11.62 1.00 0.20
CA PRO A 43 11.38 0.77 -1.22
C PRO A 43 10.44 1.79 -1.88
N PHE A 44 9.36 2.22 -1.20
CA PHE A 44 8.43 3.21 -1.77
C PHE A 44 9.01 4.62 -1.83
N LEU A 45 9.81 5.00 -0.82
CA LEU A 45 10.56 6.25 -0.84
C LEU A 45 11.52 6.30 -2.02
N TYR A 46 12.23 5.20 -2.25
CA TYR A 46 13.11 5.07 -3.41
C TYR A 46 12.34 5.11 -4.73
N TRP A 47 11.20 4.41 -4.83
CA TRP A 47 10.35 4.42 -6.01
C TRP A 47 9.80 5.82 -6.32
N PHE A 48 9.30 6.52 -5.30
CA PHE A 48 8.80 7.89 -5.43
C PHE A 48 9.91 8.85 -5.91
N TYR A 49 11.12 8.70 -5.36
CA TYR A 49 12.29 9.44 -5.83
C TYR A 49 12.57 9.21 -7.33
N LEU A 50 12.59 7.95 -7.78
CA LEU A 50 12.78 7.62 -9.20
C LEU A 50 11.70 8.27 -10.09
N GLN A 51 10.44 8.24 -9.65
CA GLN A 51 9.30 8.80 -10.37
C GLN A 51 9.41 10.33 -10.51
N VAL A 52 9.76 11.03 -9.42
CA VAL A 52 9.93 12.50 -9.42
C VAL A 52 11.14 12.92 -10.26
N CYS A 53 12.23 12.15 -10.21
CA CYS A 53 13.38 12.36 -11.07
C CYS A 53 13.12 12.07 -12.55
N GLY A 54 11.98 11.45 -12.90
CA GLY A 54 11.65 11.07 -14.28
C GLY A 54 12.51 9.92 -14.80
N LYS A 55 13.04 9.08 -13.90
CA LYS A 55 13.80 7.86 -14.26
C LYS A 55 12.89 6.65 -14.48
N THR A 56 11.57 6.87 -14.53
CA THR A 56 10.52 5.85 -14.71
C THR A 56 9.88 6.00 -16.09
N VAL A 57 9.23 4.94 -16.58
CA VAL A 57 8.45 4.95 -17.83
C VAL A 57 7.27 5.95 -17.78
N PHE A 58 6.77 6.21 -16.58
CA PHE A 58 5.65 7.13 -16.38
C PHE A 58 6.09 8.60 -16.39
N PRO A 59 5.27 9.52 -16.93
CA PRO A 59 5.51 10.95 -16.86
C PRO A 59 5.54 11.46 -15.41
N LYS A 60 6.37 12.48 -15.15
CA LYS A 60 6.57 13.06 -13.82
C LYS A 60 5.28 13.50 -13.13
N TRP A 61 4.27 13.94 -13.88
CA TRP A 61 2.97 14.36 -13.32
C TRP A 61 2.20 13.21 -12.65
N ILE A 62 2.41 11.95 -13.07
CA ILE A 62 1.78 10.79 -12.41
C ILE A 62 2.35 10.56 -11.01
N ALA A 63 3.48 11.17 -10.65
CA ALA A 63 4.03 11.11 -9.30
C ALA A 63 3.05 11.66 -8.23
N PHE A 64 2.14 12.59 -8.58
CA PHE A 64 1.10 13.05 -7.65
C PHE A 64 0.09 11.97 -7.28
N THR A 65 -0.03 10.92 -8.08
CA THR A 65 -0.89 9.77 -7.79
C THR A 65 -0.12 8.60 -7.18
N ASN A 66 1.18 8.75 -6.88
CA ASN A 66 2.03 7.66 -6.40
C ASN A 66 1.50 7.05 -5.09
N VAL A 67 1.84 5.77 -4.87
CA VAL A 67 1.51 5.00 -3.66
C VAL A 67 1.77 5.79 -2.38
N LEU A 68 2.87 6.54 -2.27
CA LEU A 68 3.17 7.33 -1.07
C LEU A 68 2.19 8.47 -0.82
N VAL A 69 1.69 9.11 -1.88
CA VAL A 69 0.72 10.21 -1.75
C VAL A 69 -0.63 9.66 -1.28
N ILE A 70 -1.08 8.56 -1.90
CA ILE A 70 -2.30 7.86 -1.50
C ILE A 70 -2.18 7.35 -0.06
N TYR A 71 -1.04 6.76 0.28
CA TYR A 71 -0.70 6.32 1.64
C TYR A 71 -0.77 7.47 2.63
N GLY A 72 -0.18 8.63 2.32
CA GLY A 72 -0.24 9.83 3.18
C GLY A 72 -1.67 10.32 3.40
N ILE A 73 -2.51 10.31 2.36
CA ILE A 73 -3.94 10.67 2.48
C ILE A 73 -4.69 9.67 3.38
N LEU A 74 -4.50 8.36 3.17
CA LEU A 74 -5.12 7.34 4.01
C LEU A 74 -4.61 7.40 5.46
N LEU A 75 -3.35 7.80 5.67
CA LEU A 75 -2.79 8.03 6.99
C LEU A 75 -3.47 9.22 7.70
N LEU A 76 -3.82 10.28 6.98
CA LEU A 76 -4.64 11.38 7.52
C LEU A 76 -6.07 10.91 7.86
N VAL A 77 -6.66 10.02 7.06
CA VAL A 77 -7.96 9.43 7.40
C VAL A 77 -7.86 8.58 8.67
N LYS A 78 -6.76 7.85 8.86
CA LYS A 78 -6.50 7.07 10.08
C LYS A 78 -6.46 7.96 11.33
N THR A 79 -5.88 9.16 11.28
CA THR A 79 -5.80 10.03 12.47
C THR A 79 -7.16 10.54 12.94
N ALA A 80 -8.15 10.58 12.05
CA ALA A 80 -9.53 10.91 12.39
C ALA A 80 -10.34 9.74 13.00
N MET A 81 -9.80 8.52 13.00
CA MET A 81 -10.48 7.34 13.55
C MET A 81 -10.26 7.19 15.06
N PRO A 82 -11.28 6.75 15.81
CA PRO A 82 -11.15 6.45 17.24
C PRO A 82 -10.14 5.32 17.50
N ASP A 83 -9.50 5.35 18.66
CA ASP A 83 -8.64 4.28 19.13
C ASP A 83 -9.43 2.97 19.23
N GLY A 84 -9.06 1.96 18.45
CA GLY A 84 -9.72 0.66 18.47
C GLY A 84 -9.14 -0.33 17.47
N SER A 85 -9.59 -1.58 17.55
CA SER A 85 -9.16 -2.69 16.69
C SER A 85 -9.33 -2.38 15.20
N PHE A 86 -10.35 -1.59 14.86
CA PHE A 86 -10.59 -1.11 13.50
C PHE A 86 -9.45 -0.23 12.97
N ARG A 87 -8.93 0.71 13.78
CA ARG A 87 -7.85 1.62 13.37
C ARG A 87 -6.52 0.87 13.14
N ILE A 88 -6.25 -0.15 13.95
CA ILE A 88 -5.06 -0.99 13.80
C ILE A 88 -5.22 -1.91 12.57
N GLY A 89 -6.40 -2.50 12.36
CA GLY A 89 -6.70 -3.26 11.15
C GLY A 89 -6.60 -2.41 9.88
N PHE A 90 -7.10 -1.17 9.93
CA PHE A 90 -6.97 -0.19 8.86
C PHE A 90 -5.49 0.15 8.59
N THR A 91 -4.67 0.32 9.63
CA THR A 91 -3.21 0.55 9.49
C THR A 91 -2.52 -0.60 8.77
N ASN A 92 -2.86 -1.85 9.10
CA ASN A 92 -2.30 -3.02 8.44
C ASN A 92 -2.66 -3.09 6.94
N GLY A 93 -3.89 -2.73 6.61
CA GLY A 93 -4.35 -2.66 5.21
C GLY A 93 -3.94 -1.39 4.47
N LEU A 94 -3.34 -0.40 5.14
CA LEU A 94 -3.15 0.95 4.59
C LEU A 94 -2.21 0.95 3.39
N MET A 95 -1.13 0.19 3.49
CA MET A 95 -0.15 0.06 2.41
C MET A 95 -0.69 -0.75 1.22
N SER A 96 -1.36 -1.88 1.46
CA SER A 96 -1.94 -2.69 0.39
C SER A 96 -3.10 -1.97 -0.32
N ALA A 97 -3.92 -1.23 0.42
CA ALA A 97 -4.97 -0.38 -0.16
C ALA A 97 -4.37 0.71 -1.06
N SER A 98 -3.30 1.38 -0.61
CA SER A 98 -2.60 2.40 -1.40
C SER A 98 -2.05 1.84 -2.70
N MET A 99 -1.48 0.63 -2.66
CA MET A 99 -1.03 -0.07 -3.86
C MET A 99 -2.19 -0.40 -4.81
N ILE A 100 -3.29 -0.97 -4.31
CA ILE A 100 -4.42 -1.36 -5.15
C ILE A 100 -5.00 -0.14 -5.88
N ILE A 101 -5.13 0.98 -5.19
CA ILE A 101 -5.58 2.25 -5.79
C ILE A 101 -4.61 2.69 -6.89
N TRP A 102 -3.30 2.69 -6.60
CA TRP A 102 -2.29 3.08 -7.59
C TRP A 102 -2.23 2.14 -8.80
N PHE A 103 -2.35 0.83 -8.58
CA PHE A 103 -2.45 -0.16 -9.65
C PHE A 103 -3.69 0.07 -10.52
N GLY A 104 -4.83 0.41 -9.92
CA GLY A 104 -6.03 0.79 -10.66
C GLY A 104 -5.80 2.01 -11.57
N ILE A 105 -5.10 3.04 -11.07
CA ILE A 105 -4.73 4.23 -11.85
C ILE A 105 -3.80 3.86 -13.01
N MET A 106 -2.76 3.05 -12.76
CA MET A 106 -1.84 2.60 -13.80
C MET A 106 -2.53 1.73 -14.85
N LEU A 107 -3.46 0.86 -14.44
CA LEU A 107 -4.21 0.02 -15.35
C LEU A 107 -5.12 0.86 -16.24
N ALA A 108 -5.85 1.81 -15.66
CA ALA A 108 -6.67 2.75 -16.42
C ALA A 108 -5.84 3.60 -17.40
N TRP A 109 -4.65 4.05 -16.98
CA TRP A 109 -3.71 4.77 -17.83
C TRP A 109 -3.19 3.90 -18.97
N SER A 110 -2.75 2.67 -18.66
CA SER A 110 -2.23 1.72 -19.63
C SER A 110 -3.28 1.35 -20.70
N VAL A 111 -4.52 1.07 -20.29
CA VAL A 111 -5.62 0.76 -21.23
C VAL A 111 -5.88 1.95 -22.18
N ARG A 112 -5.89 3.19 -21.67
CA ARG A 112 -6.07 4.38 -22.50
C ARG A 112 -4.92 4.59 -23.48
N HIS A 113 -3.68 4.35 -23.06
CA HIS A 113 -2.50 4.51 -23.92
C HIS A 113 -2.33 3.38 -24.95
N LEU A 114 -2.70 2.14 -24.61
CA LEU A 114 -2.76 1.01 -25.55
C LEU A 114 -3.79 1.23 -26.66
N GLN A 115 -4.93 1.83 -26.35
CA GLN A 115 -5.97 2.15 -27.34
C GLN A 115 -5.55 3.27 -28.30
N THR A 116 -4.65 4.16 -27.90
CA THR A 116 -4.22 5.29 -28.74
C THR A 116 -3.18 4.95 -29.81
N GLY A 117 -2.50 3.79 -29.76
CA GLY A 117 -1.57 3.38 -30.81
C GLY A 117 -0.45 4.38 -31.15
N VAL A 118 -0.14 5.33 -30.26
CA VAL A 118 0.86 6.37 -30.53
C VAL A 118 2.22 5.86 -30.07
N PRO A 119 3.20 5.63 -30.97
CA PRO A 119 4.58 5.48 -30.55
C PRO A 119 5.05 6.80 -29.94
N ASP A 120 5.48 6.75 -28.69
CA ASP A 120 6.04 7.90 -27.97
C ASP A 120 7.26 8.43 -28.74
N SER A 121 7.04 9.55 -29.41
CA SER A 121 7.96 10.17 -30.35
C SER A 121 8.28 11.59 -29.90
N LYS A 122 8.63 11.78 -28.62
CA LYS A 122 9.30 13.00 -28.13
C LYS A 122 9.77 12.83 -26.67
N ASP A 123 10.96 12.26 -26.47
CA ASP A 123 12.17 13.07 -26.20
C ASP A 123 13.38 12.16 -25.93
N ARG A 124 13.96 11.68 -27.03
CA ARG A 124 15.22 10.93 -27.09
C ARG A 124 16.41 11.89 -27.22
N ARG A 125 16.41 13.05 -26.52
CA ARG A 125 17.51 14.01 -26.59
C ARG A 125 18.13 14.26 -25.21
N THR A 126 19.43 13.96 -25.17
CA THR A 126 20.41 14.15 -24.09
C THR A 126 20.33 13.08 -22.98
N GLY A 127 21.24 12.14 -22.82
CA GLY A 127 22.51 11.82 -23.47
C GLY A 127 23.16 10.70 -22.65
N GLY A 128 23.52 9.61 -23.30
CA GLY A 128 24.12 8.45 -22.65
C GLY A 128 24.55 7.47 -23.72
N CYS A 129 25.71 7.78 -24.31
CA CYS A 129 26.44 6.96 -25.26
C CYS A 129 26.47 5.50 -24.79
N TYR A 130 25.89 4.58 -25.56
CA TYR A 130 26.37 3.21 -25.60
C TYR A 130 27.31 3.14 -26.81
N ASP A 131 28.58 3.47 -26.56
CA ASP A 131 29.66 3.05 -27.45
C ASP A 131 29.97 1.59 -27.14
N LYS A 132 29.78 0.76 -28.17
CA LYS A 132 30.37 -0.56 -28.49
C LYS A 132 30.55 -1.58 -27.36
#